data_AF-A0A645JCA7-F1
#
_entry.id   AF-A0A645JCA7-F1
#
_cell.length_a   1.000
_cell.length_b   1.000
_cell.length_c   1.000
_cell.angle_alpha   90.00
_cell.angle_beta   90.00
_cell.angle_gamma   90.00
#
_symmetry.space_group_name_H-M   'P 1'
#
loop_
_entity.id
_entity.type
_entity.pdbx_description
1 polymer ?
#
loop_
_entity_poly.entity_id
_entity_poly.type
_entity_poly.pdbx_seq_one_letter_code
_entity_poly.pdbx_strand_id
1 'polypeptide(L)' 'MFLYYEKINECAPAVKNGKTKKVKMYQALKEPLINLLGQKWYDELLKVAEDYE' A
#
# COMPACT_ATOMS: atom_id res chain seq x y z
N MET A 1 -6.39 -22.72 -0.31
CA MET A 1 -6.98 -21.39 -0.10
C MET A 1 -6.45 -20.49 -1.20
N PHE A 2 -7.28 -20.12 -2.17
CA PHE A 2 -6.83 -19.33 -3.32
C PHE A 2 -7.08 -17.85 -3.05
N LEU A 3 -6.05 -17.01 -3.23
CA LEU A 3 -6.19 -15.57 -3.20
C LEU A 3 -6.76 -15.14 -4.56
N TYR A 4 -8.01 -14.70 -4.59
CA TYR A 4 -8.62 -14.14 -5.80
C TYR A 4 -8.24 -12.68 -5.92
N TYR A 5 -7.25 -12.40 -6.76
CA TYR A 5 -6.82 -11.05 -7.08
C TYR A 5 -7.49 -10.59 -8.37
N GLU A 6 -8.22 -9.49 -8.31
CA GLU A 6 -8.81 -8.83 -9.47
C GLU A 6 -8.10 -7.50 -9.75
N LYS A 7 -7.80 -7.25 -11.03
CA LYS A 7 -7.26 -5.96 -11.47
C LYS A 7 -8.40 -5.06 -11.91
N ILE A 8 -8.62 -3.99 -11.17
CA ILE A 8 -9.56 -2.93 -11.50
C ILE A 8 -8.86 -1.94 -12.44
N ASN A 9 -9.33 -1.84 -13.68
CA ASN A 9 -8.69 -1.04 -14.73
C ASN A 9 -8.76 0.46 -14.46
N GLU A 10 -9.80 0.89 -13.75
CA GLU A 10 -10.06 2.27 -13.34
C GLU A 10 -8.95 2.82 -12.43
N CYS A 11 -8.26 1.94 -11.70
CA CYS A 11 -7.12 2.31 -10.86
C CYS A 11 -5.79 2.43 -11.65
N ALA A 12 -5.74 2.04 -12.92
CA ALA A 12 -4.52 2.07 -13.72
C ALA A 12 -3.82 3.45 -13.78
N PRO A 13 -4.54 4.59 -13.89
CA PRO A 13 -3.91 5.91 -13.84
C PRO A 13 -3.21 6.19 -12.51
N ALA A 14 -3.82 5.80 -11.39
CA ALA A 14 -3.24 5.97 -10.07
C ALA A 14 -1.98 5.11 -9.88
N VAL A 15 -2.02 3.86 -10.35
CA VAL A 15 -0.85 2.95 -10.32
C VAL A 15 0.29 3.50 -11.18
N LYS A 16 0.00 4.01 -12.38
CA LYS A 16 1.01 4.64 -13.25
C LYS A 16 1.64 5.85 -12.56
N ASN A 17 0.83 6.71 -11.96
CA ASN A 17 1.30 7.89 -11.22
C ASN A 17 2.18 7.51 -10.02
N GLY A 18 1.77 6.49 -9.24
CA GLY A 18 2.55 5.98 -8.12
C GLY A 18 3.92 5.46 -8.55
N LYS A 19 3.98 4.69 -9.65
CA LYS A 19 5.26 4.23 -10.23
C LYS A 19 6.16 5.39 -10.66
N THR A 20 5.61 6.39 -11.34
CA THR A 20 6.38 7.59 -11.76
C THR A 20 6.94 8.35 -10.57
N LYS A 21 6.15 8.48 -9.49
CA LYS A 21 6.56 9.17 -8.27
C LYS A 21 7.35 8.30 -7.28
N LYS A 22 7.57 7.02 -7.61
CA LYS A 22 8.15 6.00 -6.72
C LYS A 22 7.44 5.90 -5.37
N VAL A 23 6.12 6.06 -5.36
CA VAL A 23 5.27 5.96 -4.16
C VAL A 23 4.60 4.58 -4.14
N LYS A 24 4.75 3.88 -3.03
CA LYS A 24 4.09 2.60 -2.75
C LYS A 24 2.70 2.81 -2.16
N MET A 25 1.82 1.81 -2.30
CA MET A 25 0.42 1.93 -1.88
C MET A 25 0.27 2.20 -0.37
N TYR A 26 1.07 1.53 0.46
CA TYR A 26 1.03 1.72 1.92
C TYR A 26 1.44 3.14 2.34
N GLN A 27 2.34 3.78 1.58
CA GLN A 27 2.74 5.17 1.83
C GLN A 27 1.61 6.14 1.47
N ALA A 28 0.92 5.91 0.36
CA ALA A 28 -0.23 6.70 -0.06
C ALA A 28 -1.43 6.56 0.91
N LEU A 29 -1.56 5.40 1.56
CA LEU A 29 -2.64 5.08 2.50
C LEU A 29 -2.25 5.26 3.96
N LYS A 30 -1.18 5.99 4.28
CA LYS A 30 -0.69 6.18 5.66
C LYS A 30 -1.81 6.60 6.63
N GLU A 31 -2.50 7.70 6.34
CA GLU A 31 -3.55 8.22 7.22
C GLU A 31 -4.75 7.26 7.35
N PRO A 32 -5.34 6.72 6.27
CA PRO A 32 -6.39 5.70 6.38
C PRO A 32 -5.98 4.46 7.18
N LEU A 33 -4.75 3.97 6.98
CA LEU A 33 -4.26 2.78 7.68
C LEU A 33 -4.06 3.04 9.17
N ILE A 34 -3.47 4.19 9.53
CA ILE A 34 -3.30 4.56 10.95
C ILE A 34 -4.66 4.78 11.61
N ASN A 35 -5.62 5.41 10.92
CA ASN A 35 -6.96 5.64 11.48
C ASN A 35 -7.73 4.34 11.70
N LEU A 36 -7.55 3.34 10.84
CA LEU A 36 -8.25 2.06 10.92
C LEU A 36 -7.56 1.06 11.85
N LEU A 37 -6.23 0.98 11.81
CA LEU A 37 -5.44 -0.10 12.41
C LEU A 37 -4.49 0.38 13.52
N GLY A 38 -4.34 1.70 13.68
CA GLY A 38 -3.49 2.33 14.67
C GLY A 38 -2.04 2.52 14.21
N GLN A 39 -1.34 3.43 14.89
CA GLN A 39 0.06 3.79 14.60
C GLN A 39 1.00 2.59 14.71
N LYS A 40 0.87 1.79 15.77
CA LYS A 40 1.74 0.64 16.02
C LYS A 40 1.70 -0.37 14.86
N TRP A 41 0.52 -0.63 14.33
CA TRP A 41 0.34 -1.54 13.20
C TRP A 41 1.02 -1.01 11.94
N TYR A 42 0.89 0.31 11.66
CA TYR A 42 1.55 0.94 10.52
C TYR A 42 3.09 0.89 10.65
N ASP A 43 3.63 1.08 11.86
CA ASP A 43 5.07 1.00 12.11
C ASP A 43 5.61 -0.43 11.90
N GLU A 44 4.83 -1.45 12.27
CA GLU A 44 5.16 -2.86 12.00
C GLU A 44 5.13 -3.14 10.49
N LEU A 45 4.15 -2.60 9.76
CA LEU A 45 4.10 -2.70 8.29
C LEU A 45 5.36 -2.10 7.64
N LEU A 46 5.85 -0.95 8.13
CA LEU A 46 7.06 -0.33 7.60
C LEU A 46 8.30 -1.23 7.75
N LYS A 47 8.45 -1.91 8.89
CA LYS A 47 9.56 -2.85 9.11
C LYS A 47 9.54 -4.01 8.12
N VAL A 48 8.36 -4.61 7.93
CA VAL A 48 8.22 -5.71 6.95
C VAL A 48 8.42 -5.20 5.53
N ALA A 49 8.00 -3.97 5.21
CA ALA A 49 8.21 -3.41 3.88
C ALA A 49 9.70 -3.19 3.56
N GLU A 50 10.51 -2.79 4.55
CA GLU A 50 11.97 -2.65 4.42
C GLU A 50 12.67 -4.00 4.18
N ASP A 51 12.20 -5.07 4.83
CA ASP A 51 12.76 -6.42 4.66
C ASP A 51 12.51 -7.03 3.26
N TYR A 52 11.57 -6.46 2.49
CA TYR A 52 11.14 -6.97 1.17
C TYR A 52 11.55 -6.06 0.00
N GLU A 53 12.34 -5.00 0.23
CA GLU A 53 12.95 -4.19 -0.85
C GLU A 53 14.16 -4.86 -1.50
#